data_AF-A0A955TQB8-F1
#
_entry.id   AF-A0A955TQB8-F1
#
_cell.length_a   1.000
_cell.length_b   1.000
_cell.length_c   1.000
_cell.angle_alpha   90.00
_cell.angle_beta   90.00
_cell.angle_gamma   90.00
#
_symmetry.space_group_name_H-M   'P 1'
#
loop_
_entity.id
_entity.type
_entity.pdbx_description
1 polymer ?
#
loop_
_entity_poly.entity_id
_entity_poly.type
_entity_poly.pdbx_seq_one_letter_code
_entity_poly.pdbx_strand_id
1 'polypeptide(L)'
;MVRVEQLMTRDLACIDASQPVSVAANLMRVRGIGSLLVKRGEEFVGIVTESDIVRKVVAFHLSPEFVHVEHIMSSPLVSIDESESIFEAAGIMRAAHTRHLAVGQK
;
A
#
# COMPACT_ATOMS: atom_id res chain seq x y z
N MET A 1 -5.01 -26.75 -1.13
CA MET A 1 -4.18 -25.63 -0.67
C MET A 1 -4.80 -24.36 -1.21
N VAL A 2 -5.05 -23.36 -0.36
CA VAL A 2 -5.65 -22.09 -0.81
C VAL A 2 -4.55 -21.22 -1.42
N ARG A 3 -4.81 -20.68 -2.61
CA ARG A 3 -3.90 -19.79 -3.35
C ARG A 3 -4.27 -18.32 -3.18
N VAL A 4 -3.31 -17.44 -3.39
CA VAL A 4 -3.48 -15.98 -3.22
C VAL A 4 -4.54 -15.42 -4.18
N GLU A 5 -4.58 -15.88 -5.43
CA GLU A 5 -5.56 -15.46 -6.46
C GLU A 5 -7.03 -15.59 -6.01
N GLN A 6 -7.30 -16.51 -5.08
CA GLN A 6 -8.63 -16.83 -4.58
C GLN A 6 -9.09 -15.86 -3.48
N LEU A 7 -8.15 -15.15 -2.84
CA LEU A 7 -8.41 -14.28 -1.69
C LEU A 7 -7.99 -12.82 -1.92
N MET A 8 -7.24 -12.53 -2.98
CA MET A 8 -6.75 -11.18 -3.24
C MET A 8 -7.87 -10.19 -3.56
N THR A 9 -7.66 -8.93 -3.17
CA THR A 9 -8.52 -7.82 -3.58
C THR A 9 -8.19 -7.40 -5.01
N ARG A 10 -9.20 -7.41 -5.89
CA ARG A 10 -9.05 -7.02 -7.31
C ARG A 10 -9.38 -5.56 -7.60
N ASP A 11 -10.23 -4.93 -6.77
CA ASP A 11 -10.49 -3.50 -6.86
C ASP A 11 -9.37 -2.73 -6.16
N LEU A 12 -8.38 -2.32 -6.95
CA LEU A 12 -7.21 -1.62 -6.45
C LEU A 12 -7.51 -0.14 -6.27
N ALA A 13 -7.50 0.32 -5.02
CA ALA A 13 -7.46 1.73 -4.75
C ALA A 13 -6.02 2.25 -4.89
N CYS A 14 -5.84 3.25 -5.75
CA CYS A 14 -4.55 3.83 -6.04
C CYS A 14 -4.54 5.35 -5.91
N ILE A 15 -3.34 5.90 -5.70
CA ILE A 15 -3.08 7.35 -5.65
C ILE A 15 -1.75 7.66 -6.34
N ASP A 16 -1.65 8.83 -6.96
CA ASP A 16 -0.39 9.28 -7.54
C ASP A 16 0.60 9.72 -6.44
N ALA A 17 1.89 9.40 -6.65
CA ALA A 17 3.01 9.66 -5.77
C ALA A 17 3.15 11.14 -5.37
N SER A 18 2.79 12.05 -6.28
CA SER A 18 2.87 13.50 -6.09
C SER A 18 1.69 14.08 -5.30
N GLN A 19 0.64 13.31 -5.04
CA GLN A 19 -0.53 13.82 -4.32
C GLN A 19 -0.21 14.08 -2.83
N PRO A 20 -0.86 15.08 -2.22
CA PRO A 20 -0.76 15.30 -0.78
C PRO A 20 -1.28 14.12 0.06
N VAL A 21 -0.69 13.94 1.24
CA VAL A 21 -1.13 12.94 2.22
C VAL A 21 -2.57 13.18 2.66
N SER A 22 -3.05 14.43 2.69
CA SER A 22 -4.45 14.74 2.99
C SER A 22 -5.42 14.13 1.96
N VAL A 23 -5.05 14.10 0.68
CA VAL A 23 -5.82 13.46 -0.39
C VAL A 23 -5.84 11.94 -0.18
N ALA A 24 -4.70 11.34 0.18
CA ALA A 24 -4.61 9.91 0.51
C ALA A 24 -5.54 9.55 1.67
N ALA A 25 -5.48 10.32 2.77
CA ALA A 25 -6.32 10.11 3.95
C ALA A 25 -7.82 10.24 3.63
N ASN A 26 -8.19 11.23 2.82
CA ASN A 26 -9.58 11.41 2.42
C ASN A 26 -10.07 10.26 1.52
N LEU A 27 -9.23 9.77 0.61
CA LEU A 27 -9.57 8.63 -0.24
C LEU A 27 -9.76 7.34 0.58
N MET A 28 -8.88 7.08 1.54
CA MET A 28 -9.01 6.00 2.52
C MET A 28 -10.33 6.09 3.29
N ARG A 29 -10.66 7.28 3.82
CA ARG A 29 -11.92 7.54 4.54
C ARG A 29 -13.16 7.29 3.68
N VAL A 30 -13.20 7.84 2.46
CA VAL A 30 -14.36 7.75 1.57
C VAL A 30 -14.60 6.31 1.10
N ARG A 31 -13.52 5.55 0.86
CA ARG A 31 -13.61 4.15 0.41
C ARG A 31 -13.69 3.14 1.56
N GLY A 32 -13.45 3.56 2.81
CA GLY A 32 -13.44 2.66 3.96
C GLY A 32 -12.28 1.65 3.94
N ILE A 33 -11.12 2.07 3.44
CA ILE A 33 -9.91 1.23 3.28
C ILE A 33 -8.72 1.85 4.00
N GLY A 34 -7.79 1.02 4.49
CA GLY A 34 -6.63 1.49 5.25
C GLY A 34 -5.31 1.58 4.48
N SER A 35 -5.33 1.32 3.17
CA SER A 35 -4.12 1.32 2.33
C SER A 35 -4.44 1.68 0.88
N LEU A 36 -3.46 2.27 0.21
CA LEU A 36 -3.52 2.67 -1.20
C LEU A 36 -2.23 2.24 -1.90
N LEU A 37 -2.36 1.71 -3.12
CA LEU A 37 -1.22 1.55 -4.00
C LEU A 37 -0.78 2.91 -4.54
N VAL A 38 0.52 3.14 -4.56
CA VAL A 38 1.10 4.40 -5.04
C VAL A 38 1.59 4.20 -6.46
N LYS A 39 1.16 5.10 -7.35
CA LYS A 39 1.57 5.13 -8.75
C LYS A 39 2.49 6.29 -9.06
N ARG A 40 3.36 6.12 -10.05
CA ARG A 40 4.03 7.22 -10.74
C ARG A 40 3.74 7.06 -12.23
N GLY A 41 2.83 7.88 -12.75
CA GLY A 41 2.23 7.62 -14.06
C GLY A 41 1.48 6.28 -14.06
N GLU A 42 1.85 5.36 -14.95
CA GLU A 42 1.21 4.04 -15.06
C GLU A 42 1.83 2.97 -14.15
N GLU A 43 3.00 3.22 -13.58
CA GLU A 43 3.74 2.24 -12.80
C GLU A 43 3.34 2.26 -11.32
N PHE A 44 3.13 1.08 -10.74
CA PHE A 44 2.98 0.92 -9.29
C PHE A 44 4.34 0.90 -8.61
N VAL A 45 4.62 1.92 -7.81
CA VAL A 45 5.96 2.15 -7.22
C VAL A 45 6.01 1.86 -5.72
N GLY A 46 4.87 1.82 -5.04
CA GLY A 46 4.83 1.65 -3.60
C GLY A 46 3.44 1.45 -3.01
N ILE A 47 3.37 1.45 -1.69
CA ILE A 47 2.13 1.41 -0.92
C ILE A 47 2.19 2.42 0.23
N VAL A 48 1.07 3.08 0.50
CA VAL A 48 0.90 3.95 1.66
C VAL A 48 -0.27 3.46 2.50
N THR A 49 -0.11 3.46 3.82
CA THR A 49 -1.12 2.98 4.78
C THR A 49 -1.45 4.05 5.82
N GLU A 50 -2.57 3.90 6.52
CA GLU A 50 -2.90 4.74 7.68
C GLU A 50 -1.77 4.81 8.71
N SER A 51 -1.06 3.69 8.91
CA SER A 51 0.08 3.64 9.83
C SER A 51 1.25 4.51 9.39
N ASP A 52 1.46 4.68 8.08
CA ASP A 52 2.46 5.61 7.55
C ASP A 52 2.07 7.05 7.85
N ILE A 53 0.79 7.40 7.65
CA ILE A 53 0.28 8.75 7.95
C ILE A 53 0.48 9.08 9.43
N VAL A 54 0.08 8.17 10.32
CA VAL A 54 0.23 8.36 11.77
C VAL A 54 1.71 8.48 12.17
N ARG A 55 2.56 7.58 11.69
CA ARG A 55 3.96 7.48 12.17
C ARG A 55 4.92 8.44 11.49
N LYS A 56 4.67 8.84 10.24
CA LYS A 56 5.60 9.64 9.42
C LYS A 56 5.14 11.07 9.22
N VAL A 57 3.86 11.38 9.43
CA VAL A 57 3.32 12.75 9.31
C VAL A 57 2.89 13.29 10.67
N VAL A 58 1.92 12.61 11.30
CA VAL A 58 1.31 13.11 12.56
C VAL A 58 2.33 13.12 13.69
N ALA A 59 3.11 12.04 13.86
CA ALA A 59 4.13 11.94 14.90
C ALA A 59 5.24 13.00 14.79
N PHE A 60 5.44 13.58 13.60
CA PHE A 60 6.42 14.65 13.35
C PHE A 60 5.78 16.04 13.28
N HIS A 61 4.49 16.17 13.60
CA HIS A 61 3.72 17.42 13.50
C HIS A 61 3.76 18.08 12.11
N LEU A 62 3.87 17.27 11.06
CA LEU A 62 3.86 17.75 9.69
C LEU A 62 2.42 18.02 9.22
N SER A 63 2.25 19.04 8.38
CA SER A 63 0.96 19.35 7.77
C SER A 63 0.70 18.44 6.56
N PRO A 64 -0.35 17.60 6.56
CA PRO A 64 -0.59 16.58 5.54
C PRO A 64 -0.92 17.15 4.14
N GLU A 65 -1.26 18.44 4.07
CA GLU A 65 -1.50 19.17 2.82
C GLU A 65 -0.21 19.50 2.06
N PHE A 66 0.94 19.54 2.76
CA PHE A 66 2.24 19.91 2.20
C PHE A 66 3.23 18.74 2.12
N VAL A 67 2.83 17.55 2.56
CA VAL A 67 3.63 16.33 2.44
C VAL A 67 3.07 15.50 1.31
N HIS A 68 3.91 15.11 0.35
CA HIS A 68 3.51 14.19 -0.72
C HIS A 68 3.60 12.73 -0.28
N VAL A 69 2.73 11.89 -0.86
CA VAL A 69 2.65 10.46 -0.58
C VAL A 69 4.00 9.75 -0.80
N GLU A 70 4.76 10.13 -1.83
CA GLU A 70 6.05 9.51 -2.12
C GLU A 70 7.09 9.60 -0.99
N HIS A 71 6.97 10.60 -0.13
CA HIS A 71 7.89 10.77 1.00
C HIS A 71 7.55 9.88 2.20
N ILE A 72 6.33 9.33 2.24
CA ILE A 72 5.87 8.49 3.36
C ILE A 72 5.56 7.05 2.95
N MET A 73 5.42 6.76 1.66
CA MET A 73 5.15 5.41 1.18
C MET A 73 6.29 4.43 1.50
N SER A 74 5.98 3.15 1.45
CA SER A 74 6.98 2.09 1.38
C SER A 74 7.22 1.69 -0.07
N SER A 75 8.49 1.62 -0.46
CA SER A 75 8.95 1.26 -1.80
C SER A 75 10.29 0.51 -1.70
N PRO A 76 10.58 -0.50 -2.54
CA PRO A 76 9.72 -1.05 -3.59
C PRO A 76 8.55 -1.85 -3.02
N LEU A 77 7.55 -2.15 -3.87
CA LEU A 77 6.45 -3.03 -3.49
C LEU A 77 6.98 -4.44 -3.20
N VAL A 78 6.61 -4.97 -2.03
CA VAL A 78 6.78 -6.39 -1.74
C VAL A 78 5.65 -7.12 -2.43
N SER A 79 5.99 -8.04 -3.34
CA SER A 79 5.01 -8.74 -4.17
C SER A 79 5.05 -10.26 -3.99
N ILE A 80 3.96 -10.91 -4.38
CA ILE A 80 3.84 -12.36 -4.49
C ILE A 80 3.12 -12.72 -5.79
N ASP A 81 3.45 -13.88 -6.35
CA ASP A 81 2.73 -14.41 -7.49
C ASP A 81 1.34 -14.92 -7.07
N GLU A 82 0.32 -14.69 -7.88
CA GLU A 82 -1.07 -15.03 -7.53
C GLU A 82 -1.30 -16.54 -7.37
N SER A 83 -0.47 -17.38 -8.00
CA SER A 83 -0.55 -18.84 -7.92
C SER A 83 0.07 -19.42 -6.64
N GLU A 84 0.79 -18.60 -5.87
CA GLU A 84 1.42 -19.03 -4.63
C GLU A 84 0.42 -19.30 -3.52
N SER A 85 0.86 -20.05 -2.50
CA SER A 85 0.01 -20.41 -1.37
C SER A 85 -0.13 -19.27 -0.35
N ILE A 86 -1.22 -19.29 0.41
CA ILE A 86 -1.39 -18.36 1.54
C ILE A 86 -0.32 -18.51 2.64
N PHE A 87 0.34 -19.68 2.74
CA PHE A 87 1.43 -19.90 3.69
C PHE A 87 2.70 -19.17 3.24
N GLU A 88 3.00 -19.18 1.94
CA GLU A 88 4.09 -18.39 1.37
C GLU A 88 3.82 -16.89 1.56
N ALA A 89 2.59 -16.44 1.30
CA ALA A 89 2.18 -15.06 1.57
C ALA A 89 2.43 -14.65 3.02
N ALA A 90 2.02 -15.49 3.99
CA ALA A 90 2.25 -15.24 5.41
C ALA A 90 3.75 -15.21 5.76
N GLY A 91 4.56 -16.08 5.15
CA GLY A 91 6.00 -16.11 5.29
C GLY A 91 6.67 -14.82 4.82
N ILE A 92 6.33 -14.36 3.62
CA ILE A 92 6.84 -13.10 3.04
C ILE A 92 6.40 -11.90 3.90
N MET A 93 5.12 -11.83 4.28
CA MET A 93 4.61 -10.76 5.14
C MET A 93 5.39 -10.66 6.47
N ARG A 94 5.64 -11.82 7.11
CA ARG A 94 6.41 -11.88 8.36
C ARG A 94 7.85 -11.42 8.17
N ALA A 95 8.52 -11.91 7.12
CA ALA A 95 9.91 -11.58 6.83
C ALA A 95 10.09 -10.09 6.47
N ALA A 96 9.16 -9.54 5.69
CA ALA A 96 9.18 -8.13 5.27
C ALA A 96 8.49 -7.17 6.26
N HIS A 97 8.02 -7.67 7.42
CA HIS A 97 7.29 -6.89 8.42
C HIS A 97 6.12 -6.05 7.86
N THR A 98 5.43 -6.61 6.86
CA THR A 98 4.30 -5.97 6.18
C THR A 98 3.03 -6.77 6.38
N ARG A 99 1.89 -6.08 6.23
CA ARG A 99 0.54 -6.67 6.26
C ARG A 99 -0.09 -6.75 4.86
N HIS A 100 0.61 -6.24 3.85
CA HIS A 100 0.14 -6.15 2.48
C HIS A 100 1.23 -6.67 1.54
N LEU A 101 0.80 -7.41 0.53
CA LEU A 101 1.62 -7.81 -0.61
C LEU A 101 0.93 -7.35 -1.88
N ALA A 102 1.68 -6.79 -2.81
CA ALA A 102 1.19 -6.62 -4.18
C ALA A 102 1.08 -8.01 -4.82
N VAL A 103 -0.03 -8.27 -5.51
CA VAL A 103 -0.24 -9.55 -6.19
C VAL A 103 -0.15 -9.32 -7.68
N GLY A 104 0.64 -10.14 -8.37
CA GLY A 104 0.79 -10.09 -9.82
C GLY A 104 1.01 -11.48 -10.41
N GLN A 105 1.02 -11.56 -11.74
CA GLN A 105 1.47 -12.74 -12.48
C GLN A 105 2.93 -12.54 -12.86
N LYS A 106 3.80 -13.52 -12.61
CA LYS A 106 5.14 -13.56 -13.23
C LYS A 106 5.09 -13.98 -14.69
#